data_AF-A0A2W6BIA8-F1
#
_entry.id   AF-A0A2W6BIA8-F1
#
_cell.length_a   1.000
_cell.length_b   1.000
_cell.length_c   1.000
_cell.angle_alpha   90.00
_cell.angle_beta   90.00
_cell.angle_gamma   90.00
#
_symmetry.space_group_name_H-M   'P 1'
#
loop_
_entity.id
_entity.type
_entity.pdbx_description
1 polymer ?
#
loop_
_entity_poly.entity_id
_entity_poly.type
_entity_poly.pdbx_seq_one_letter_code
_entity_poly.pdbx_strand_id
1 'polypeptide(L)'
;MSPNQSHDTAALFVRLPIEHARRLDRAARVLSVRKKDLVAGLVQRHVDPESQEGLDALRVLTADATPRRVTIDLEQPGLTLGHHSFQPAGPLEVLSCAQAADLLGVAEDVLLALAEERRLPGRKLAGQWRFSRGALLHWLGTVEHDT
;
A
#
# COMPACT_ATOMS: atom_id res chain seq x y z
N MET A 1 8.58 -35.16 42.81
CA MET A 1 7.67 -34.12 42.30
C MET A 1 8.54 -33.09 41.61
N SER A 2 8.73 -33.21 40.30
CA SER A 2 9.63 -32.32 39.55
C SER A 2 8.85 -31.09 39.10
N PRO A 3 9.35 -29.86 39.32
CA PRO A 3 8.65 -28.65 38.92
C PRO A 3 8.67 -28.53 37.40
N ASN A 4 7.48 -28.45 36.80
CA ASN A 4 7.28 -28.17 35.39
C ASN A 4 7.60 -26.70 35.15
N GLN A 5 8.82 -26.38 34.71
CA GLN A 5 9.20 -25.02 34.32
C GLN A 5 8.50 -24.69 33.00
N SER A 6 7.29 -24.15 33.10
CA SER A 6 6.57 -23.57 31.97
C SER A 6 7.34 -22.34 31.49
N HIS A 7 8.27 -22.53 30.54
CA HIS A 7 8.92 -21.41 29.88
C HIS A 7 7.85 -20.55 29.20
N ASP A 8 7.80 -19.27 29.57
CA ASP A 8 6.90 -18.31 28.93
C ASP A 8 7.23 -18.26 27.42
N THR A 9 6.22 -18.51 26.59
CA THR A 9 6.39 -18.69 25.14
C THR A 9 5.53 -17.68 24.40
N ALA A 10 6.15 -16.83 23.58
CA ALA A 10 5.47 -15.91 22.70
C ALA A 10 5.20 -16.54 21.32
N ALA A 11 4.04 -16.25 20.72
CA ALA A 11 3.71 -16.70 19.37
C ALA A 11 4.35 -15.78 18.30
N LEU A 12 5.02 -16.38 17.31
CA LEU A 12 5.62 -15.66 16.17
C LEU A 12 4.80 -15.89 14.90
N PHE A 13 4.20 -14.83 14.36
CA PHE A 13 3.43 -14.86 13.12
C PHE A 13 4.18 -14.09 12.01
N VAL A 14 4.63 -14.80 10.97
CA VAL A 14 5.38 -14.24 9.84
C VAL A 14 4.85 -14.81 8.52
N ARG A 15 4.87 -14.00 7.47
CA ARG A 15 4.55 -14.44 6.11
C ARG A 15 5.82 -14.68 5.31
N LEU A 16 5.93 -15.88 4.76
CA LEU A 16 7.06 -16.33 3.96
C LEU A 16 6.54 -16.90 2.63
N PRO A 17 7.32 -16.85 1.54
CA PRO A 17 7.01 -17.60 0.33
C PRO A 17 6.75 -19.08 0.65
N ILE A 18 5.75 -19.66 -0.01
CA ILE A 18 5.29 -21.03 0.31
C ILE A 18 6.42 -22.06 0.22
N GLU A 19 7.35 -21.89 -0.72
CA GLU A 19 8.51 -22.75 -0.88
C GLU A 19 9.50 -22.67 0.30
N HIS A 20 9.65 -21.49 0.91
CA HIS A 20 10.50 -21.31 2.09
C HIS A 20 9.87 -21.93 3.34
N ALA A 21 8.56 -21.75 3.53
CA ALA A 21 7.83 -22.39 4.62
C ALA A 21 7.91 -23.93 4.52
N ARG A 22 7.70 -24.48 3.31
CA ARG A 22 7.84 -25.92 3.03
C ARG A 22 9.26 -26.42 3.28
N ARG A 23 10.29 -25.65 2.92
CA ARG A 23 11.70 -26.00 3.18
C ARG A 23 11.95 -26.16 4.68
N LEU A 24 11.45 -25.24 5.50
CA LEU A 24 11.55 -25.30 6.96
C LEU A 24 10.82 -26.53 7.53
N ASP A 25 9.62 -26.85 7.03
CA ASP A 25 8.86 -28.03 7.43
C ASP A 25 9.55 -29.35 7.07
N ARG A 26 10.21 -29.40 5.91
CA ARG A 26 11.01 -30.56 5.50
C ARG A 26 12.25 -30.70 6.38
N ALA A 27 12.96 -29.61 6.64
CA ALA A 27 14.15 -29.62 7.50
C ALA A 27 13.83 -30.13 8.91
N ALA A 28 12.75 -29.63 9.52
CA ALA A 28 12.31 -30.10 10.83
C ALA A 28 11.98 -31.61 10.84
N ARG A 29 11.30 -32.09 9.79
CA ARG A 29 10.99 -33.52 9.63
C ARG A 29 12.24 -34.39 9.46
N VAL A 30 13.19 -34.00 8.61
CA VAL A 30 14.44 -34.74 8.38
C VAL A 30 15.26 -34.84 9.66
N LEU A 31 15.31 -33.76 10.43
CA LEU A 31 16.04 -33.70 11.70
C LEU A 31 15.27 -34.33 12.87
N SER A 32 14.03 -34.78 12.66
CA SER A 32 13.13 -35.29 13.72
C SER A 32 12.95 -34.32 14.90
N VAL A 33 13.02 -33.02 14.66
CA VAL A 33 12.81 -31.97 15.68
C VAL A 33 11.47 -31.27 15.45
N ARG A 34 10.91 -30.67 16.50
CA ARG A 34 9.72 -29.82 16.31
C ARG A 34 10.16 -28.55 15.59
N LYS A 35 9.32 -28.06 14.68
CA LYS A 35 9.59 -26.83 13.91
C LYS A 35 9.91 -25.64 14.83
N LYS A 36 9.22 -25.52 15.97
CA LYS A 36 9.47 -24.46 16.96
C LYS A 36 10.88 -24.53 17.56
N ASP A 37 11.41 -25.73 17.79
CA ASP A 37 12.73 -25.91 18.40
C ASP A 37 13.83 -25.58 17.37
N LEU A 38 13.61 -25.94 16.10
CA LEU A 38 14.47 -25.54 15.00
C LEU A 38 14.51 -24.02 14.83
N VAL A 39 13.34 -23.35 14.88
CA VAL A 39 13.26 -21.88 14.79
C VAL A 39 13.92 -21.23 16.01
N ALA A 40 13.67 -21.73 17.22
CA ALA A 40 14.31 -21.22 18.44
C ALA A 40 15.84 -21.32 18.36
N GLY A 41 16.37 -22.44 17.88
CA GLY A 41 17.82 -22.62 17.68
C GLY A 41 18.41 -21.69 16.61
N LEU A 42 17.67 -21.44 15.52
CA LEU A 42 18.07 -20.45 14.51
C LEU A 42 18.11 -19.04 15.09
N VAL A 43 17.10 -18.63 15.86
CA VAL A 43 17.05 -17.33 16.52
C VAL A 43 18.20 -17.21 17.51
N GLN A 44 18.39 -18.20 18.39
CA GLN A 44 19.47 -18.18 19.38
C GLN A 44 20.86 -18.07 18.75
N ARG A 45 21.08 -18.71 17.59
CA ARG A 45 22.39 -18.71 16.92
C ARG A 45 22.66 -17.44 16.12
N HIS A 46 21.65 -16.86 15.51
CA HIS A 46 21.83 -15.81 14.49
C HIS A 46 21.25 -14.45 14.87
N VAL A 47 20.41 -14.37 15.91
CA VAL A 47 19.78 -13.13 16.35
C VAL A 47 20.39 -12.70 17.68
N ASP A 48 21.39 -11.82 17.58
CA ASP A 48 21.96 -11.09 18.72
C ASP A 48 21.72 -9.59 18.53
N PRO A 49 20.80 -8.97 19.29
CA PRO A 49 20.49 -7.56 19.17
C PRO A 49 21.51 -6.65 19.86
N GLU A 50 22.32 -7.17 20.79
CA GLU A 50 23.24 -6.37 21.61
C GLU A 50 24.66 -6.34 21.02
N SER A 51 24.99 -7.28 20.13
CA SER A 51 26.26 -7.31 19.41
C SER A 51 26.20 -6.60 18.06
N GLN A 52 27.07 -5.61 17.86
CA GLN A 52 27.22 -4.90 16.59
C GLN A 52 27.60 -5.86 15.45
N GLU A 53 28.50 -6.82 15.70
CA GLU A 53 28.87 -7.85 14.71
C GLU A 53 27.70 -8.77 14.35
N GLY A 54 26.85 -9.09 15.33
CA GLY A 54 25.62 -9.87 15.11
C GLY A 54 24.61 -9.13 14.23
N LEU A 55 24.42 -7.84 14.48
CA LEU A 55 23.58 -6.97 13.65
C LEU A 55 24.14 -6.83 12.22
N ASP A 56 25.46 -6.72 12.05
CA ASP A 56 26.09 -6.66 10.73
C ASP A 56 25.91 -7.95 9.94
N ALA A 57 26.04 -9.13 10.57
CA ALA A 57 25.75 -10.42 9.93
C ALA A 57 24.27 -10.53 9.47
N LEU A 58 23.34 -10.02 10.28
CA LEU A 58 21.92 -9.96 9.91
C LEU A 58 21.64 -8.97 8.76
N ARG A 59 22.35 -7.83 8.70
CA ARG A 59 22.25 -6.88 7.58
C ARG A 59 22.67 -7.50 6.26
N VAL A 60 23.73 -8.32 6.26
CA VAL A 60 24.18 -9.04 5.06
C VAL A 60 23.11 -10.05 4.60
N LEU A 61 22.52 -10.83 5.52
CA LEU A 61 21.43 -11.78 5.20
C LEU A 61 20.18 -11.09 4.67
N THR A 62 19.96 -9.84 5.08
CA THR A 62 18.81 -9.03 4.67
C THR A 62 19.11 -8.08 3.52
N ALA A 63 20.33 -8.05 2.99
CA ALA A 63 20.71 -7.17 1.89
C ALA A 63 19.85 -7.43 0.63
N ASP A 64 19.62 -8.70 0.28
CA ASP A 64 18.71 -9.12 -0.80
C ASP A 64 17.24 -9.18 -0.35
N ALA A 65 16.99 -9.25 0.96
CA ALA A 65 15.65 -9.19 1.55
C ALA A 65 15.19 -7.76 1.82
N THR A 66 16.01 -6.75 1.47
CA THR A 66 15.61 -5.35 1.59
C THR A 66 14.32 -5.21 0.79
N PRO A 67 13.19 -4.85 1.43
CA PRO A 67 12.04 -4.44 0.65
C PRO A 67 12.57 -3.33 -0.24
N ARG A 68 12.47 -3.48 -1.57
CA ARG A 68 12.78 -2.39 -2.51
C ARG A 68 12.11 -1.16 -1.94
N ARG A 69 12.93 -0.23 -1.43
CA ARG A 69 12.43 0.94 -0.74
C ARG A 69 11.81 1.81 -1.82
N VAL A 70 10.50 1.69 -1.99
CA VAL A 70 9.72 2.60 -2.83
C VAL A 70 9.44 3.80 -1.94
N THR A 71 10.27 4.83 -2.06
CA THR A 71 9.97 6.14 -1.47
C THR A 71 8.80 6.72 -2.26
N ILE A 72 7.64 6.86 -1.61
CA ILE A 72 6.48 7.60 -2.14
C ILE A 72 6.46 8.90 -1.34
N ASP A 73 6.55 10.04 -2.02
CA ASP A 73 6.40 11.33 -1.37
C ASP A 73 4.94 11.48 -0.94
N LEU A 74 4.73 11.66 0.36
CA LEU A 74 3.41 11.69 0.99
C LEU A 74 3.16 13.09 1.49
N GLU A 75 2.29 13.81 0.77
CA GLU A 75 2.06 15.21 1.09
C GLU A 75 1.20 15.39 2.35
N GLN A 76 0.30 14.47 2.76
CA GLN A 76 -0.51 14.55 4.01
C GLN A 76 -1.09 13.18 4.48
N PRO A 77 -1.62 13.03 5.74
CA PRO A 77 -1.34 11.88 6.61
C PRO A 77 -2.35 10.72 6.57
N GLY A 78 -1.83 9.49 6.54
CA GLY A 78 -2.55 8.27 6.88
C GLY A 78 -2.16 7.07 6.02
N LEU A 79 -1.43 6.11 6.59
CA LEU A 79 -0.98 4.91 5.88
C LEU A 79 -1.24 3.66 6.73
N THR A 80 -2.01 2.69 6.22
CA THR A 80 -2.27 1.42 6.94
C THR A 80 -1.87 0.22 6.07
N LEU A 81 -0.96 -0.60 6.60
CA LEU A 81 -0.21 -1.65 5.91
C LEU A 81 -0.60 -3.04 6.44
N GLY A 82 -1.04 -3.95 5.56
CA GLY A 82 -1.25 -5.37 5.90
C GLY A 82 -2.13 -6.10 4.90
N HIS A 83 -1.54 -6.90 4.01
CA HIS A 83 -2.15 -7.81 2.99
C HIS A 83 -3.42 -7.36 2.23
N HIS A 84 -3.79 -6.11 2.36
CA HIS A 84 -4.64 -5.35 1.47
C HIS A 84 -3.72 -4.62 0.49
N SER A 85 -3.90 -4.87 -0.80
CA SER A 85 -3.46 -3.92 -1.80
C SER A 85 -4.36 -2.69 -1.65
N PHE A 86 -3.80 -1.59 -1.13
CA PHE A 86 -4.45 -0.30 -1.22
C PHE A 86 -4.37 0.15 -2.68
N GLN A 87 -5.48 0.03 -3.40
CA GLN A 87 -5.70 0.87 -4.57
C GLN A 87 -6.17 2.22 -4.03
N PRO A 88 -5.44 3.32 -4.28
CA PRO A 88 -5.99 4.65 -4.07
C PRO A 88 -7.36 4.69 -4.71
N ALA A 89 -8.36 5.26 -4.04
CA ALA A 89 -9.66 5.49 -4.65
C ALA A 89 -9.40 6.10 -6.03
N GLY A 90 -9.85 5.41 -7.09
CA GLY A 90 -9.71 5.93 -8.44
C GLY A 90 -10.26 7.36 -8.50
N PRO A 91 -9.80 8.19 -9.45
CA PRO A 91 -10.29 9.56 -9.56
C PRO A 91 -11.82 9.58 -9.51
N LEU A 92 -12.39 10.43 -8.66
CA LEU A 92 -13.85 10.53 -8.54
C LEU A 92 -14.45 10.72 -9.93
N GLU A 93 -15.33 9.81 -10.33
CA GLU A 93 -15.96 9.87 -11.65
C GLU A 93 -16.89 11.07 -11.79
N VAL A 94 -17.40 11.57 -10.65
CA VAL A 94 -18.27 12.73 -10.52
C VAL A 94 -17.56 13.82 -9.72
N LEU A 95 -17.42 14.99 -10.33
CA LEU A 95 -16.70 16.15 -9.79
C LEU A 95 -17.68 17.25 -9.36
N SER A 96 -17.33 17.97 -8.29
CA SER A 96 -17.92 19.26 -7.95
C SER A 96 -17.45 20.37 -8.90
N CYS A 97 -18.01 21.57 -8.75
CA CYS A 97 -17.57 22.75 -9.51
C CYS A 97 -16.09 23.06 -9.27
N ALA A 98 -15.67 23.21 -8.01
CA ALA A 98 -14.25 23.33 -7.63
C ALA A 98 -13.36 22.22 -8.23
N GLN A 99 -13.75 20.95 -8.10
CA GLN A 99 -12.94 19.83 -8.61
C GLN A 99 -12.84 19.79 -10.15
N ALA A 100 -13.90 20.20 -10.85
CA ALA A 100 -13.87 20.31 -12.30
C ALA A 100 -13.06 21.55 -12.75
N ALA A 101 -13.07 22.62 -11.96
CA ALA A 101 -12.29 23.83 -12.23
C ALA A 101 -10.80 23.54 -12.07
N ASP A 102 -10.43 22.83 -11.00
CA ASP A 102 -9.08 22.32 -10.76
C ASP A 102 -8.62 21.37 -11.88
N LEU A 103 -9.50 20.46 -12.33
CA LEU A 103 -9.18 19.54 -13.43
C LEU A 103 -8.90 20.28 -14.74
N LEU A 104 -9.66 21.33 -15.03
CA LEU A 104 -9.56 22.10 -16.27
C LEU A 104 -8.54 23.26 -16.20
N GLY A 105 -8.02 23.55 -15.00
CA GLY A 105 -7.07 24.65 -14.77
C GLY A 105 -7.70 26.05 -14.95
N VAL A 106 -8.99 26.21 -14.63
CA VAL A 106 -9.71 27.48 -14.72
C VAL A 106 -10.24 27.91 -13.35
N ALA A 107 -10.58 29.19 -13.20
CA ALA A 107 -11.23 29.67 -11.98
C ALA A 107 -12.66 29.11 -11.86
N GLU A 108 -13.11 28.83 -10.62
CA GLU A 108 -14.40 28.19 -10.35
C GLU A 108 -15.60 29.02 -10.83
N ASP A 109 -15.51 30.35 -10.75
CA ASP A 109 -16.51 31.29 -11.23
C ASP A 109 -16.66 31.26 -12.77
N VAL A 110 -15.54 31.15 -13.48
CA VAL A 110 -15.52 30.96 -14.95
C VAL A 110 -16.17 29.62 -15.31
N LEU A 111 -15.85 28.56 -14.58
CA LEU A 111 -16.47 27.25 -14.81
C LEU A 111 -17.97 27.29 -14.55
N LEU A 112 -18.40 27.97 -13.49
CA LEU A 112 -19.81 28.13 -13.15
C LEU A 112 -20.55 28.87 -14.26
N ALA A 113 -19.98 29.96 -14.78
CA ALA A 113 -20.55 30.69 -15.90
C ALA A 113 -20.69 29.81 -17.15
N LEU A 114 -19.65 29.06 -17.51
CA LEU A 114 -19.68 28.13 -18.65
C LEU A 114 -20.69 26.99 -18.47
N ALA A 115 -20.88 26.52 -17.24
CA ALA A 115 -21.87 25.51 -16.91
C ALA A 115 -23.30 26.05 -17.03
N GLU A 116 -23.56 27.27 -16.54
CA GLU A 116 -24.85 27.95 -16.72
C GLU A 116 -25.12 28.26 -18.21
N GLU A 117 -24.09 28.59 -18.99
CA GLU A 117 -24.16 28.74 -20.45
C GLU A 117 -24.32 27.41 -21.21
N ARG A 118 -24.31 26.26 -20.52
CA ARG A 118 -24.36 24.89 -21.09
C ARG A 118 -23.26 24.59 -22.10
N ARG A 119 -22.11 25.25 -21.96
CA ARG A 119 -20.94 25.05 -22.83
C ARG A 119 -20.05 23.89 -22.39
N LEU A 120 -20.35 23.31 -21.22
CA LEU A 120 -19.63 22.18 -20.62
C LEU A 120 -20.58 21.02 -20.33
N PRO A 121 -20.12 19.76 -20.48
CA PRO A 121 -20.91 18.59 -20.12
C PRO A 121 -21.03 18.45 -18.58
N GLY A 122 -22.10 18.99 -18.03
CA GLY A 122 -22.44 18.93 -16.60
C GLY A 122 -23.94 18.88 -16.35
N ARG A 123 -24.32 18.46 -15.14
CA ARG A 123 -25.72 18.41 -14.70
C ARG A 123 -25.89 19.07 -13.34
N LYS A 124 -26.91 19.92 -13.21
CA LYS A 124 -27.29 20.54 -11.93
C LYS A 124 -28.18 19.56 -11.14
N LEU A 125 -27.69 19.07 -10.02
CA LEU A 125 -28.37 18.15 -9.11
C LEU A 125 -28.55 18.82 -7.74
N ALA A 126 -29.80 18.93 -7.28
CA ALA A 126 -30.12 19.59 -6.00
C ALA A 126 -29.48 20.99 -5.83
N GLY A 127 -29.46 21.78 -6.92
CA GLY A 127 -28.85 23.12 -6.93
C GLY A 127 -27.33 23.15 -7.08
N GLN A 128 -26.65 22.00 -7.09
CA GLN A 128 -25.20 21.90 -7.22
C GLN A 128 -24.81 21.35 -8.59
N TRP A 129 -23.76 21.90 -9.19
CA TRP A 129 -23.22 21.37 -10.44
C TRP A 129 -22.41 20.09 -10.21
N ARG A 130 -22.66 19.09 -11.04
CA ARG A 130 -21.94 17.82 -11.09
C ARG A 130 -21.44 17.55 -12.49
N PHE A 131 -20.17 17.22 -12.60
CA PHE A 131 -19.51 16.97 -13.88
C PHE A 131 -18.96 15.56 -13.91
N SER A 132 -19.10 14.86 -15.03
CA SER A 132 -18.40 13.59 -15.23
C SER A 132 -16.99 13.87 -15.68
N ARG A 133 -15.99 13.30 -15.00
CA ARG A 133 -14.59 13.43 -15.40
C ARG A 133 -14.36 12.93 -16.84
N GLY A 134 -14.93 11.77 -17.17
CA GLY A 134 -14.82 11.19 -18.51
C GLY A 134 -15.47 12.06 -19.58
N ALA A 135 -16.63 12.65 -19.29
CA ALA A 135 -17.32 13.54 -20.23
C ALA A 135 -16.54 14.84 -20.46
N LEU A 136 -15.95 15.43 -19.42
CA LEU A 136 -15.11 16.63 -19.55
C LEU A 136 -13.85 16.36 -20.38
N LEU A 137 -13.15 15.24 -20.13
CA LEU A 137 -11.96 14.87 -20.90
C LEU A 137 -12.31 14.51 -22.35
N HIS A 138 -13.43 13.83 -22.57
CA HIS A 138 -13.92 13.58 -23.92
C HIS A 138 -14.25 14.88 -24.63
N TRP A 139 -14.96 15.81 -23.97
CA TRP A 139 -15.28 17.13 -24.51
C TRP A 139 -14.03 17.94 -24.87
N LEU A 140 -13.00 17.95 -24.01
CA LEU A 140 -11.70 18.55 -24.34
C LEU A 140 -11.05 17.90 -25.56
N GLY A 141 -11.13 16.57 -25.67
CA GLY A 141 -10.63 15.83 -26.83
C GLY A 141 -11.48 16.00 -28.09
N THR A 142 -12.71 16.51 -27.97
CA THR A 142 -13.57 16.88 -29.10
C THR A 142 -13.41 18.34 -29.53
N VAL A 143 -12.60 19.15 -28.83
CA VAL A 143 -12.28 20.50 -29.32
C VAL A 143 -11.52 20.32 -30.62
N GLU A 144 -12.25 20.55 -31.71
CA GLU A 144 -11.79 20.41 -33.07
C GLU A 144 -10.48 21.17 -33.27
N HIS A 145 -9.54 20.51 -33.94
CA HIS A 145 -8.46 21.15 -34.66
C HIS A 145 -9.08 22.09 -35.70
N ASP A 146 -9.36 23.33 -35.31
CA ASP A 146 -9.72 24.36 -36.28
C ASP A 146 -8.45 24.66 -37.10
N THR A 147 -8.48 24.24 -38.37
CA THR A 147 -7.48 24.52 -39.40
C THR A 147 -8.02 25.62 -40.29
#